data_AF-A0A238LNP3-F1
#
_entry.id   AF-A0A238LNP3-F1
#
_cell.length_a   1.000
_cell.length_b   1.000
_cell.length_c   1.000
_cell.angle_alpha   90.00
_cell.angle_beta   90.00
_cell.angle_gamma   90.00
#
_symmetry.space_group_name_H-M   'P 1'
#
loop_
_entity.id
_entity.type
_entity.pdbx_description
1 polymer ?
#
loop_
_entity_poly.entity_id
_entity_poly.type
_entity_poly.pdbx_seq_one_letter_code
_entity_poly.pdbx_strand_id
1 'polypeptide(L)' 'MSERRACRALGQHRSTQRKVPQGRADEQRLTDDIIELSDQYGRYGYRMVTGLLNNAGWHVNH' A
#
# COMPACT_ATOMS: atom_id res chain seq x y z
N MET A 1 -28.21 7.23 5.56
CA MET A 1 -27.23 8.29 5.93
C MET A 1 -26.54 8.77 4.65
N SER A 2 -26.36 10.09 4.46
CA SER A 2 -25.70 10.63 3.26
C SER A 2 -24.18 10.66 3.43
N GLU A 3 -23.42 10.33 2.39
CA GLU A 3 -21.96 10.41 2.32
C GLU A 3 -21.41 11.77 2.81
N ARG A 4 -22.14 12.87 2.55
CA ARG A 4 -21.79 14.21 3.06
C ARG A 4 -21.83 14.31 4.58
N ARG A 5 -22.81 13.67 5.24
CA ARG A 5 -22.93 13.65 6.70
C ARG A 5 -21.83 12.79 7.31
N ALA A 6 -21.50 11.65 6.70
CA ALA A 6 -20.40 10.79 7.13
C ALA A 6 -19.03 11.49 7.03
N CYS A 7 -18.74 12.16 5.91
CA CYS A 7 -17.50 12.90 5.72
C CYS A 7 -17.35 14.06 6.72
N ARG A 8 -18.42 14.84 6.98
CA ARG A 8 -18.39 15.89 8.02
C ARG A 8 -18.17 15.33 9.41
N ALA A 9 -18.81 14.21 9.76
CA ALA A 9 -18.66 13.58 11.07
C ALA A 9 -17.22 13.09 11.31
N LEU A 10 -16.53 12.62 10.26
CA LEU A 10 -15.14 12.20 10.31
C LEU A 10 -14.13 13.36 10.16
N GLY A 11 -14.59 14.59 9.94
CA GLY A 11 -13.71 15.74 9.64
C GLY A 11 -12.93 15.62 8.32
N GLN A 12 -13.29 14.66 7.47
CA GLN A 12 -12.60 14.40 6.21
C GLN A 12 -13.29 15.11 5.05
N HIS A 13 -12.50 15.67 4.12
CA HIS A 13 -13.04 16.28 2.92
C HIS A 13 -13.68 15.20 2.02
N ARG A 14 -14.84 15.49 1.44
CA ARG A 14 -15.61 14.51 0.64
C ARG A 14 -14.78 13.92 -0.51
N SER A 15 -13.81 14.67 -1.06
CA SER A 15 -12.98 14.18 -2.18
C SER A 15 -12.09 13.01 -1.79
N THR A 16 -11.74 12.89 -0.51
CA THR A 16 -10.93 11.80 0.02
C THR A 16 -11.71 10.48 0.02
N GLN A 17 -13.00 10.53 0.35
CA GLN A 17 -13.89 9.36 0.38
C GLN A 17 -14.50 9.03 -1.00
N ARG A 18 -14.51 10.00 -1.93
CA ARG A 18 -15.08 9.83 -3.27
C ARG A 18 -14.30 8.83 -4.13
N LYS A 19 -12.99 8.68 -3.91
CA LYS A 19 -12.17 7.69 -4.62
C LYS A 19 -12.13 6.42 -3.79
N VAL A 20 -12.88 5.42 -4.20
CA VAL A 20 -12.70 4.06 -3.67
C VAL A 20 -11.27 3.63 -4.00
N PRO A 21 -10.44 3.26 -3.01
CA PRO A 21 -9.14 2.68 -3.30
C PRO A 21 -9.39 1.39 -4.07
N GLN A 22 -9.10 1.43 -5.37
CA GLN A 22 -8.93 0.21 -6.14
C GLN A 22 -7.57 -0.34 -5.71
N GLY A 23 -7.60 -1.36 -4.84
CA GLY A 23 -6.41 -2.15 -4.54
C GLY A 23 -5.77 -2.59 -5.86
N ARG A 24 -4.46 -2.50 -5.95
CA ARG A 24 -3.80 -2.90 -7.20
C ARG A 24 -4.02 -4.41 -7.39
N ALA A 25 -4.25 -4.85 -8.62
CA ALA A 25 -4.44 -6.29 -8.89
C ALA A 25 -3.23 -7.14 -8.47
N ASP A 26 -2.06 -6.51 -8.35
CA ASP A 26 -0.79 -7.09 -7.94
C ASP A 26 -0.49 -6.89 -6.43
N GLU A 27 -1.40 -6.31 -5.64
CA GLU A 27 -1.18 -6.00 -4.21
C GLU A 27 -0.95 -7.26 -3.35
N GLN A 28 -1.65 -8.36 -3.66
CA GLN A 28 -1.41 -9.63 -2.97
C GLN A 28 -0.03 -10.18 -3.30
N ARG A 29 0.37 -10.16 -4.58
CA ARG A 29 1.70 -10.62 -5.02
C ARG A 29 2.81 -9.75 -4.43
N LEU A 30 2.60 -8.44 -4.34
CA LEU A 30 3.53 -7.52 -3.68
C LEU A 30 3.69 -7.87 -2.20
N THR A 31 2.59 -8.22 -1.52
CA THR A 31 2.63 -8.63 -0.11
C THR A 31 3.40 -9.93 0.07
N ASP A 32 3.15 -10.91 -0.79
CA ASP A 32 3.83 -12.21 -0.75
C ASP A 32 5.35 -12.04 -0.98
N ASP A 33 5.75 -11.24 -1.98
CA ASP A 33 7.16 -10.93 -2.26
C ASP A 33 7.83 -10.16 -1.10
N ILE A 34 7.12 -9.23 -0.44
CA ILE A 34 7.62 -8.55 0.77
C ILE A 34 7.89 -9.56 1.89
N ILE A 35 6.98 -10.51 2.12
CA ILE A 35 7.13 -11.53 3.15
C ILE A 35 8.30 -12.45 2.83
N GLU A 36 8.41 -12.93 1.59
CA GLU A 36 9.50 -13.79 1.14
C GLU A 36 10.87 -13.12 1.31
N LEU A 37 10.99 -11.86 0.87
CA LEU A 37 12.22 -11.09 1.02
C LEU A 37 12.57 -10.82 2.50
N SER A 38 11.56 -10.61 3.35
CA SER A 38 11.76 -10.39 4.78
C SER A 38 12.16 -11.67 5.51
N ASP A 39 11.63 -12.82 5.09
CA ASP A 39 11.99 -14.14 5.64
C ASP A 39 13.41 -14.54 5.20
N GLN A 40 13.72 -14.39 3.91
CA GLN A 40 15.03 -14.70 3.34
C GLN A 40 16.13 -13.76 3.87
N TYR A 41 15.80 -12.49 4.07
CA TYR A 41 16.73 -11.46 4.53
C TYR A 41 16.29 -10.80 5.84
N GLY A 42 16.07 -11.59 6.90
CA GLY A 42 15.55 -11.09 8.19
C GLY A 42 16.36 -9.99 8.90
N ARG A 43 17.58 -9.66 8.46
CA ARG A 43 18.35 -8.49 8.94
C ARG A 43 18.08 -7.21 8.15
N TYR A 44 17.41 -7.31 7.01
CA TYR A 44 17.22 -6.20 6.09
C TYR A 44 16.01 -5.39 6.54
N GLY A 45 16.25 -4.12 6.84
CA GLY A 45 15.17 -3.16 7.09
C GLY A 45 14.44 -2.79 5.80
N TYR A 46 13.33 -2.07 5.96
CA TYR A 46 12.43 -1.75 4.85
C TYR A 46 13.13 -1.13 3.63
N ARG A 47 14.16 -0.29 3.82
CA ARG A 47 14.92 0.32 2.70
C ARG A 47 15.59 -0.69 1.78
N MET A 48 16.15 -1.75 2.35
CA MET A 48 16.82 -2.80 1.56
C MET A 48 15.79 -3.66 0.85
N VAL A 49 14.69 -4.01 1.52
CA VAL A 49 13.56 -4.71 0.92
C VAL A 49 12.95 -3.88 -0.23
N THR A 50 12.77 -2.56 -0.07
CA THR A 50 12.33 -1.64 -1.13
C THR A 50 13.28 -1.67 -2.34
N GLY A 51 14.60 -1.70 -2.12
CA GLY A 51 15.58 -1.84 -3.19
C GLY A 51 15.47 -3.17 -3.94
N LEU A 52 15.27 -4.28 -3.23
CA LEU A 52 15.07 -5.60 -3.83
C LEU A 52 13.77 -5.69 -4.63
N LEU A 53 12.68 -5.11 -4.10
CA LEU A 53 11.41 -5.00 -4.81
C LEU A 53 11.57 -4.20 -6.12
N ASN A 54 12.24 -3.06 -6.08
CA ASN A 54 12.53 -2.29 -7.29
C ASN A 54 13.35 -3.09 -8.31
N ASN A 55 14.36 -3.85 -7.87
CA ASN A 55 15.15 -4.73 -8.75
C ASN A 55 14.31 -5.89 -9.33
N ALA A 56 13.32 -6.38 -8.60
CA ALA A 56 12.35 -7.38 -9.06
C ALA A 56 11.28 -6.78 -9.99
N GLY A 57 11.32 -5.47 -10.28
CA GLY A 57 10.41 -4.77 -11.19
C GLY A 57 9.17 -4.18 -10.52
N TRP A 58 9.07 -4.27 -9.20
CA TRP A 58 7.99 -3.62 -8.46
C TRP A 58 8.15 -2.11 -8.47
N HIS A 59 7.05 -1.41 -8.79
CA HIS A 59 6.96 0.03 -8.65
C HIS A 59 6.37 0.35 -7.27
N VAL A 60 7.25 0.39 -6.28
CA VAL A 60 6.95 0.81 -4.90
C VAL A 60 7.31 2.29 -4.72
N ASN A 61 6.50 3.02 -3.96
CA ASN A 61 6.77 4.43 -3.67
C ASN A 61 8.03 4.55 -2.80
N HIS A 62 8.90 5.52 -3.11
CA HIS A 62 10.12 5.82 -2.36
C HIS A 62 9.85 6.64 -1.09
#